data_AF-A0A081NU76-F1
#
_entry.id   AF-A0A081NU76-F1
#
_cell.length_a   1.000
_cell.length_b   1.000
_cell.length_c   1.000
_cell.angle_alpha   90.00
_cell.angle_beta   90.00
_cell.angle_gamma   90.00
#
_symmetry.space_group_name_H-M   'P 1'
#
loop_
_entity.id
_entity.type
_entity.pdbx_description
1 polymer ?
#
loop_
_entity_poly.entity_id
_entity_poly.type
_entity_poly.pdbx_seq_one_letter_code
_entity_poly.pdbx_strand_id
1 'polypeptide(L)'
;MTLDPIMYKTNRSTVHEHYNIYLIETQKKEPVDSAVVEARNNILSLFHYELLILQSSKEHWERLMNDPSLNFRRELCAKLYRLERADIMVELDLSSGAVSNLFNESTKPNWPRPFQLSVLFEHPWQLINYEIPDPYSYSESPEYFEERVSKKIHLNDLANERSKVLSIRGYVIVNAPELFQQESTALTGRWVTTYPEFDYFEFHLNHEPIIDKVLRESLLKLFPMANHMITTYRPFKPLTKRALWVIIPKNETSPSYEGILHELKKYREHTEYHRLK
;
A
#
# COMPACT_ATOMS: atom_id res chain seq x y z
N MET A 1 -17.61 24.56 -11.73
CA MET A 1 -17.18 23.58 -12.74
C MET A 1 -17.32 22.20 -12.15
N THR A 2 -18.16 21.36 -12.75
CA THR A 2 -18.19 19.93 -12.44
C THR A 2 -16.86 19.33 -12.90
N LEU A 3 -16.00 19.03 -11.93
CA LEU A 3 -14.71 18.36 -12.14
C LEU A 3 -15.03 16.93 -12.53
N ASP A 4 -15.03 16.65 -13.84
CA ASP A 4 -15.63 15.41 -14.31
C ASP A 4 -14.70 14.21 -14.06
N PRO A 5 -15.12 13.20 -13.28
CA PRO A 5 -14.39 11.95 -13.06
C PRO A 5 -14.26 11.08 -14.32
N ILE A 6 -14.56 11.61 -15.51
CA ILE A 6 -14.59 10.90 -16.80
C ILE A 6 -13.26 10.21 -17.07
N MET A 7 -12.12 10.87 -16.80
CA MET A 7 -10.81 10.27 -17.01
C MET A 7 -10.64 8.94 -16.24
N TYR A 8 -11.14 8.86 -15.01
CA TYR A 8 -11.05 7.63 -14.20
C TYR A 8 -12.04 6.55 -14.63
N LYS A 9 -13.25 6.92 -15.08
CA LYS A 9 -14.20 5.94 -15.61
C LYS A 9 -13.69 5.28 -16.89
N THR A 10 -13.10 6.06 -17.80
CA THR A 10 -12.53 5.55 -19.05
C THR A 10 -11.30 4.69 -18.79
N ASN A 11 -10.41 5.10 -17.86
CA ASN A 11 -9.23 4.31 -17.51
C ASN A 11 -9.59 2.94 -16.89
N ARG A 12 -10.70 2.86 -16.14
CA ARG A 12 -11.11 1.61 -15.49
C ARG A 12 -11.35 0.47 -16.49
N SER A 13 -12.01 0.74 -17.61
CA SER A 13 -12.28 -0.28 -18.64
C SER A 13 -10.99 -0.82 -19.24
N THR A 14 -10.06 0.06 -19.63
CA THR A 14 -8.75 -0.33 -20.17
C THR A 14 -7.92 -1.10 -19.15
N VAL A 15 -7.93 -0.68 -17.89
CA VAL A 15 -7.24 -1.38 -16.80
C VAL A 15 -7.78 -2.80 -16.61
N HIS A 16 -9.10 -2.97 -16.61
CA HIS A 16 -9.71 -4.29 -16.52
C HIS A 16 -9.50 -5.13 -17.78
N GLU A 17 -9.40 -4.53 -18.96
CA GLU A 17 -9.03 -5.24 -20.18
C GLU A 17 -7.63 -5.83 -20.07
N HIS A 18 -6.63 -5.05 -19.65
CA HIS A 18 -5.27 -5.55 -19.40
C HIS A 18 -5.26 -6.67 -18.36
N TYR A 19 -6.02 -6.52 -17.27
CA TYR A 19 -6.18 -7.56 -16.24
C TYR A 19 -6.83 -8.85 -16.77
N ASN A 20 -7.87 -8.74 -17.58
CA ASN A 20 -8.54 -9.90 -18.16
C ASN A 20 -7.64 -10.65 -19.13
N ILE A 21 -6.86 -9.94 -19.97
CA ILE A 21 -5.84 -10.56 -20.83
C ILE A 21 -4.83 -11.32 -19.98
N TYR A 22 -4.32 -10.72 -18.90
CA TYR A 22 -3.44 -11.37 -17.95
C TYR A 22 -4.04 -12.66 -17.36
N LEU A 23 -5.31 -12.63 -16.92
CA LEU A 23 -5.98 -13.82 -16.40
C LEU A 23 -6.12 -14.93 -17.44
N ILE A 24 -6.50 -14.57 -18.68
CA ILE A 24 -6.66 -15.54 -19.77
C ILE A 24 -5.32 -16.21 -20.07
N GLU A 25 -4.25 -15.45 -20.21
CA GLU A 25 -2.94 -16.00 -20.58
C GLU A 25 -2.33 -16.87 -19.46
N THR A 26 -2.50 -16.47 -18.20
CA THR A 26 -1.93 -17.20 -17.05
C THR A 26 -2.71 -18.45 -16.65
N GLN A 27 -3.99 -18.57 -17.02
CA GLN A 27 -4.85 -19.70 -16.65
C GLN A 27 -4.99 -20.76 -17.76
N LYS A 28 -4.33 -20.57 -18.92
CA LYS A 28 -4.29 -21.59 -19.97
C LYS A 28 -3.67 -22.88 -19.45
N LYS A 29 -4.19 -24.01 -19.93
CA LYS A 29 -3.68 -25.35 -19.58
C LYS A 29 -2.20 -25.54 -19.99
N GLU A 30 -1.83 -24.93 -21.10
CA GLU A 30 -0.45 -24.87 -21.62
C GLU A 30 -0.18 -23.40 -22.02
N PRO A 31 0.27 -22.56 -21.07
CA PRO A 31 0.52 -21.16 -21.34
C PRO A 31 1.75 -21.00 -22.25
N VAL A 32 1.65 -20.07 -23.21
CA VAL A 32 2.78 -19.67 -24.05
C VAL A 32 3.57 -18.61 -23.30
N ASP A 33 4.82 -18.90 -22.93
CA ASP A 33 5.64 -18.03 -22.07
C ASP A 33 5.70 -16.57 -22.58
N SER A 34 5.85 -16.38 -23.89
CA SER A 34 5.91 -15.02 -24.48
C SER A 34 4.61 -14.24 -24.28
N ALA A 35 3.45 -14.89 -24.36
CA ALA A 35 2.16 -14.25 -24.17
C ALA A 35 1.91 -13.90 -22.70
N VAL A 36 2.35 -14.75 -21.77
CA VAL A 36 2.31 -14.45 -20.32
C VAL A 36 3.21 -13.26 -19.98
N VAL A 37 4.42 -13.21 -20.54
CA VAL A 37 5.34 -12.08 -20.37
C VAL A 37 4.74 -10.79 -20.93
N GLU A 38 4.14 -10.83 -22.12
CA GLU A 38 3.46 -9.67 -22.71
C GLU A 38 2.30 -9.20 -21.83
N ALA A 39 1.48 -10.12 -21.33
CA ALA A 39 0.37 -9.76 -20.46
C ALA A 39 0.83 -9.15 -19.12
N ARG A 40 1.91 -9.66 -18.52
CA ARG A 40 2.56 -9.04 -17.35
C ARG A 40 3.07 -7.63 -17.66
N ASN A 41 3.71 -7.45 -18.81
CA ASN A 41 4.20 -6.13 -19.23
C ASN A 41 3.06 -5.13 -19.45
N ASN A 42 1.90 -5.57 -19.94
CA ASN A 42 0.72 -4.73 -20.05
C ASN A 42 0.25 -4.25 -18.67
N ILE A 43 0.21 -5.12 -17.66
CA ILE A 43 -0.07 -4.69 -16.27
C ILE A 43 1.01 -3.73 -15.76
N LEU A 44 2.28 -4.05 -15.97
CA LEU A 44 3.40 -3.20 -15.55
C LEU A 44 3.49 -1.88 -16.33
N SER A 45 2.77 -1.72 -17.45
CA SER A 45 2.69 -0.44 -18.18
C SER A 45 1.71 0.55 -17.54
N LEU A 46 0.74 0.07 -16.76
CA LEU A 46 -0.27 0.90 -16.08
C LEU A 46 0.36 1.89 -15.10
N PHE A 47 -0.11 3.14 -15.07
CA PHE A 47 0.34 4.14 -14.10
C PHE A 47 0.00 3.73 -12.66
N HIS A 48 0.68 4.34 -11.67
CA HIS A 48 0.48 4.01 -10.24
C HIS A 48 -0.98 4.14 -9.80
N TYR A 49 -1.69 5.15 -10.29
CA TYR A 49 -3.10 5.37 -9.96
C TYR A 49 -4.05 4.38 -10.66
N GLU A 50 -3.62 3.76 -11.75
CA GLU A 50 -4.34 2.70 -12.45
C GLU A 50 -4.14 1.37 -11.74
N LEU A 51 -2.94 1.14 -11.19
CA LEU A 51 -2.70 0.01 -10.31
C LEU A 51 -3.53 0.08 -9.03
N LEU A 52 -3.84 1.29 -8.52
CA LEU A 52 -4.80 1.45 -7.42
C LEU A 52 -6.20 0.92 -7.78
N ILE A 53 -6.64 0.99 -9.05
CA ILE A 53 -7.91 0.42 -9.50
C ILE A 53 -7.89 -1.11 -9.37
N LEU A 54 -6.77 -1.75 -9.71
CA LEU A 54 -6.60 -3.19 -9.52
C LEU A 54 -6.54 -3.56 -8.03
N GLN A 55 -5.88 -2.72 -7.22
CA GLN A 55 -5.86 -2.85 -5.76
C GLN A 55 -7.19 -2.50 -5.10
N SER A 56 -8.18 -1.93 -5.80
CA SER A 56 -9.48 -1.64 -5.20
C SER A 56 -10.24 -2.91 -4.81
N SER A 57 -9.92 -4.05 -5.44
CA SER A 57 -10.48 -5.36 -5.09
C SER A 57 -9.41 -6.27 -4.50
N LYS A 58 -9.75 -6.89 -3.35
CA LYS A 58 -8.87 -7.87 -2.70
C LYS A 58 -8.57 -9.04 -3.62
N GLU A 59 -9.57 -9.55 -4.33
CA GLU A 59 -9.43 -10.70 -5.23
C GLU A 59 -8.46 -10.39 -6.37
N HIS A 60 -8.63 -9.26 -7.05
CA HIS A 60 -7.74 -8.87 -8.16
C HIS A 60 -6.30 -8.71 -7.70
N TRP A 61 -6.11 -8.03 -6.57
CA TRP A 61 -4.78 -7.84 -6.01
C TRP A 61 -4.14 -9.16 -5.58
N GLU A 62 -4.92 -10.05 -4.97
CA GLU A 62 -4.46 -11.39 -4.59
C GLU A 62 -4.02 -12.21 -5.80
N ARG A 63 -4.76 -12.16 -6.91
CA ARG A 63 -4.39 -12.86 -8.15
C ARG A 63 -3.05 -12.37 -8.72
N LEU A 64 -2.81 -11.05 -8.71
CA LEU A 64 -1.57 -10.48 -9.21
C LEU A 64 -0.38 -10.81 -8.31
N MET A 65 -0.57 -10.75 -6.98
CA MET A 65 0.48 -11.03 -6.01
C MET A 65 0.75 -12.52 -5.78
N ASN A 66 -0.05 -13.40 -6.38
CA ASN A 66 0.19 -14.83 -6.51
C ASN A 66 0.89 -15.23 -7.83
N ASP A 67 1.24 -14.27 -8.70
CA ASP A 67 2.00 -14.60 -9.91
C ASP A 67 3.34 -15.28 -9.54
N PRO A 68 3.75 -16.36 -10.22
CA PRO A 68 4.98 -17.08 -9.89
C PRO A 68 6.25 -16.25 -10.09
N SER A 69 6.22 -15.20 -10.93
CA SER A 69 7.34 -14.30 -11.15
C SER A 69 7.53 -13.33 -9.98
N LEU A 70 8.60 -13.52 -9.21
CA LEU A 70 9.02 -12.60 -8.16
C LEU A 70 9.30 -11.19 -8.68
N ASN A 71 9.96 -11.08 -9.84
CA ASN A 71 10.33 -9.80 -10.42
C ASN A 71 9.07 -9.01 -10.79
N PHE A 72 8.09 -9.66 -11.42
CA PHE A 72 6.81 -9.03 -11.74
C PHE A 72 6.12 -8.49 -10.48
N ARG A 73 6.00 -9.29 -9.42
CA ARG A 73 5.34 -8.89 -8.18
C ARG A 73 6.05 -7.73 -7.48
N ARG A 74 7.38 -7.74 -7.43
CA ARG A 74 8.18 -6.65 -6.83
C ARG A 74 8.08 -5.37 -7.63
N GLU A 75 8.15 -5.45 -8.97
CA GLU A 75 7.98 -4.30 -9.86
C GLU A 75 6.56 -3.73 -9.77
N LEU A 76 5.54 -4.60 -9.69
CA LEU A 76 4.15 -4.20 -9.51
C LEU A 76 3.96 -3.42 -8.20
N CYS A 77 4.49 -3.91 -7.08
CA CYS A 77 4.44 -3.19 -5.81
C CYS A 77 5.22 -1.87 -5.86
N ALA A 78 6.43 -1.88 -6.41
CA ALA A 78 7.24 -0.67 -6.55
C ALA A 78 6.51 0.38 -7.39
N LYS A 79 5.85 -0.02 -8.48
CA LYS A 79 5.09 0.89 -9.34
C LYS A 79 3.84 1.43 -8.65
N LEU A 80 3.08 0.59 -7.94
CA LEU A 80 1.91 1.01 -7.17
C LEU A 80 2.27 2.15 -6.20
N TYR A 81 3.33 1.96 -5.42
CA TYR A 81 3.79 2.93 -4.44
C TYR A 81 4.76 3.97 -4.99
N ARG A 82 4.98 4.03 -6.31
CA ARG A 82 5.95 4.94 -6.94
C ARG A 82 7.34 4.93 -6.28
N LEU A 83 7.80 3.75 -5.87
CA LEU A 83 9.09 3.59 -5.23
C LEU A 83 10.21 3.70 -6.25
N GLU A 84 11.04 4.72 -6.13
CA GLU A 84 12.26 4.84 -6.91
C GLU A 84 13.40 4.05 -6.25
N ARG A 85 14.26 3.44 -7.06
CA ARG A 85 15.40 2.66 -6.54
C ARG A 85 16.32 3.53 -5.66
N ALA A 86 16.51 4.79 -6.02
CA ALA A 86 17.30 5.74 -5.23
C ALA A 86 16.70 5.99 -3.85
N ASP A 87 15.37 6.13 -3.77
CA ASP A 87 14.68 6.30 -2.48
C ASP A 87 14.79 5.05 -1.62
N ILE A 88 14.68 3.86 -2.20
CA ILE A 88 14.90 2.59 -1.48
C ILE A 88 16.34 2.50 -0.95
N MET A 89 17.32 2.92 -1.74
CA MET A 89 18.73 2.96 -1.30
C MET A 89 18.89 3.84 -0.06
N VAL A 90 18.31 5.05 -0.08
CA VAL A 90 18.41 6.00 1.04
C VAL A 90 17.62 5.51 2.26
N GLU A 91 16.39 5.05 2.07
CA GLU A 91 15.49 4.68 3.16
C GLU A 91 15.93 3.40 3.88
N LEU A 92 16.56 2.46 3.15
CA LEU A 92 17.03 1.18 3.70
C LEU A 92 18.54 1.15 3.97
N ASP A 93 19.26 2.24 3.69
CA ASP A 93 20.73 2.31 3.74
C ASP A 93 21.41 1.17 2.96
N LEU A 94 21.05 1.06 1.69
CA LEU A 94 21.51 0.00 0.79
C LEU A 94 22.32 0.55 -0.39
N SER A 95 23.31 -0.22 -0.84
CA SER A 95 24.00 0.05 -2.09
C SER A 95 23.10 -0.20 -3.30
N SER A 96 23.46 0.41 -4.45
CA SER A 96 22.73 0.20 -5.71
C SER A 96 22.69 -1.27 -6.14
N GLY A 97 23.78 -2.02 -5.92
CA GLY A 97 23.84 -3.46 -6.16
C GLY A 97 22.89 -4.23 -5.24
N ALA A 98 22.84 -3.88 -3.95
CA ALA A 98 21.90 -4.52 -3.02
C ALA A 98 20.45 -4.27 -3.42
N VAL A 99 20.10 -3.04 -3.84
CA VAL A 99 18.75 -2.73 -4.36
C VAL A 99 18.47 -3.46 -5.68
N SER A 100 19.41 -3.53 -6.61
CA SER A 100 19.26 -4.32 -7.84
C SER A 100 18.93 -5.79 -7.52
N ASN A 101 19.65 -6.38 -6.56
CA ASN A 101 19.48 -7.78 -6.20
C ASN A 101 18.13 -8.07 -5.52
N LEU A 102 17.59 -7.07 -4.80
CA LEU A 102 16.23 -7.15 -4.25
C LEU A 102 15.17 -7.28 -5.34
N PHE A 103 15.38 -6.71 -6.53
CA PHE A 103 14.42 -6.81 -7.65
C PHE A 103 14.72 -7.96 -8.62
N ASN A 104 15.99 -8.35 -8.79
CA ASN A 104 16.41 -9.18 -9.92
C ASN A 104 16.96 -10.57 -9.57
N GLU A 105 17.55 -10.77 -8.39
CA GLU A 105 18.45 -11.92 -8.19
C GLU A 105 18.13 -12.78 -6.95
N SER A 106 17.47 -12.23 -5.94
CA SER A 106 17.44 -12.88 -4.63
C SER A 106 16.08 -13.42 -4.24
N THR A 107 15.96 -14.75 -4.17
CA THR A 107 14.87 -15.43 -3.44
C THR A 107 15.07 -15.40 -1.92
N LYS A 108 16.25 -14.97 -1.43
CA LYS A 108 16.59 -14.95 0.01
C LYS A 108 17.55 -13.81 0.37
N PRO A 109 17.06 -12.56 0.52
CA PRO A 109 17.91 -11.46 0.98
C PRO A 109 18.45 -11.75 2.39
N ASN A 110 19.69 -11.37 2.68
CA ASN A 110 20.21 -11.45 4.06
C ASN A 110 19.35 -10.59 5.00
N TRP A 111 19.04 -11.14 6.17
CA TRP A 111 18.30 -10.45 7.24
C TRP A 111 18.96 -9.12 7.61
N PRO A 112 18.19 -8.03 7.84
CA PRO A 112 16.72 -7.95 7.91
C PRO A 112 16.04 -7.46 6.61
N ARG A 113 16.73 -7.46 5.47
CA ARG A 113 16.25 -6.88 4.19
C ARG A 113 14.88 -7.40 3.68
N PRO A 114 14.52 -8.70 3.82
CA PRO A 114 13.21 -9.21 3.40
C PRO A 114 12.05 -8.47 4.08
N PHE A 115 12.20 -8.12 5.35
CA PHE A 115 11.17 -7.41 6.11
C PHE A 115 11.09 -5.93 5.79
N GLN A 116 12.23 -5.31 5.49
CA GLN A 116 12.25 -3.92 5.07
C GLN A 116 11.42 -3.74 3.78
N LEU A 117 11.55 -4.66 2.81
CA LEU A 117 10.70 -4.66 1.62
C LEU A 117 9.21 -4.89 1.95
N SER A 118 8.90 -5.73 2.94
CA SER A 118 7.51 -5.94 3.38
C SER A 118 6.85 -4.68 3.89
N VAL A 119 7.60 -3.84 4.61
CA VAL A 119 7.11 -2.55 5.09
C VAL A 119 6.85 -1.60 3.92
N LEU A 120 7.79 -1.54 2.96
CA LEU A 120 7.63 -0.72 1.75
C LEU A 120 6.39 -1.14 0.94
N PHE A 121 6.19 -2.45 0.76
CA PHE A 121 5.10 -2.95 -0.07
C PHE A 121 3.77 -3.14 0.69
N GLU A 122 3.75 -3.20 2.01
CA GLU A 122 2.59 -3.66 2.83
C GLU A 122 2.26 -5.16 2.69
N HIS A 123 3.21 -5.97 2.26
CA HIS A 123 2.95 -7.38 1.96
C HIS A 123 3.73 -8.30 2.90
N PRO A 124 3.18 -9.47 3.27
CA PRO A 124 3.96 -10.49 3.96
C PRO A 124 5.25 -10.80 3.21
N TRP A 125 6.37 -10.88 3.92
CA TRP A 125 7.71 -10.96 3.29
C TRP A 125 7.87 -12.21 2.44
N GLN A 126 7.21 -13.31 2.80
CA GLN A 126 7.22 -14.55 2.03
C GLN A 126 6.59 -14.35 0.66
N LEU A 127 5.51 -13.57 0.55
CA LEU A 127 4.91 -13.25 -0.76
C LEU A 127 5.96 -12.60 -1.66
N ILE A 128 6.67 -11.59 -1.16
CA ILE A 128 7.57 -10.80 -2.01
C ILE A 128 8.98 -11.41 -2.15
N ASN A 129 9.28 -12.52 -1.49
CA ASN A 129 10.60 -13.15 -1.54
C ASN A 129 10.61 -14.60 -2.04
N TYR A 130 9.49 -15.32 -1.95
CA TYR A 130 9.40 -16.72 -2.37
C TYR A 130 8.52 -16.88 -3.60
N GLU A 131 9.00 -17.67 -4.57
CA GLU A 131 8.25 -18.03 -5.78
C GLU A 131 6.95 -18.76 -5.43
N ILE A 132 7.01 -19.62 -4.40
CA ILE A 132 5.86 -20.33 -3.85
C ILE A 132 5.80 -19.98 -2.35
N PRO A 133 5.04 -18.94 -1.97
CA PRO A 133 4.85 -18.62 -0.56
C PRO A 133 4.03 -19.70 0.13
N ASP A 134 4.22 -19.83 1.43
CA ASP A 134 3.42 -20.73 2.25
C ASP A 134 1.94 -20.27 2.25
N PRO A 135 0.95 -21.18 2.21
CA PRO A 135 -0.47 -20.77 2.27
C PRO A 135 -0.82 -19.95 3.53
N TYR A 136 -0.09 -20.11 4.63
CA TYR A 136 -0.23 -19.33 5.85
C TYR A 136 0.48 -17.96 5.78
N SER A 137 1.31 -17.68 4.76
CA SER A 137 1.96 -16.37 4.55
C SER A 137 0.96 -15.22 4.48
N TYR A 138 -0.28 -15.45 4.06
CA TYR A 138 -1.32 -14.42 4.01
C TYR A 138 -1.71 -13.94 5.42
N SER A 139 -1.70 -14.86 6.38
CA SER A 139 -1.98 -14.55 7.78
C SER A 139 -0.82 -13.79 8.46
N GLU A 140 0.40 -13.96 7.97
CA GLU A 140 1.64 -13.33 8.45
C GLU A 140 1.62 -11.80 8.30
N SER A 141 1.77 -11.05 9.40
CA SER A 141 1.66 -9.58 9.34
C SER A 141 2.78 -8.98 8.49
N PRO A 142 2.53 -8.04 7.55
CA PRO A 142 3.63 -7.27 6.95
C PRO A 142 4.42 -6.46 8.01
N GLU A 143 3.85 -6.40 9.22
CA GLU A 143 4.30 -5.74 10.45
C GLU A 143 5.35 -6.54 11.24
N TYR A 144 6.25 -7.25 10.57
CA TYR A 144 7.37 -7.90 11.26
C TYR A 144 8.35 -6.84 11.76
N PHE A 145 8.08 -6.38 12.97
CA PHE A 145 8.86 -5.35 13.63
C PHE A 145 9.85 -6.01 14.58
N GLU A 146 10.98 -6.47 14.05
CA GLU A 146 12.16 -6.65 14.89
C GLU A 146 12.55 -5.29 15.46
N GLU A 147 12.99 -5.25 16.72
CA GLU A 147 13.32 -4.01 17.47
C GLU A 147 14.39 -3.12 16.79
N ARG A 148 14.96 -3.58 15.67
CA ARG A 148 15.97 -2.87 14.86
C ARG A 148 15.46 -2.38 13.50
N VAL A 149 14.28 -2.81 13.05
CA VAL A 149 13.78 -2.52 11.68
C VAL A 149 12.77 -1.36 11.67
N SER A 150 12.00 -1.18 12.74
CA SER A 150 11.03 -0.08 12.86
C SER A 150 11.18 0.72 14.15
N LYS A 151 10.97 2.02 14.02
CA LYS A 151 11.03 2.96 15.15
C LYS A 151 9.76 2.86 16.00
N LYS A 152 9.93 2.60 17.30
CA LYS A 152 8.86 2.80 18.31
C LYS A 152 8.59 4.29 18.47
N ILE A 153 7.33 4.70 18.51
CA ILE A 153 6.92 6.10 18.53
C ILE A 153 5.62 6.31 19.31
N HIS A 154 5.44 7.50 19.87
CA HIS A 154 4.18 7.94 20.47
C HIS A 154 3.31 8.67 19.44
N LEU A 155 1.98 8.60 19.61
CA LEU A 155 1.00 9.25 18.73
C LEU A 155 1.32 10.74 18.46
N ASN A 156 1.68 11.49 19.51
CA ASN A 156 1.96 12.94 19.41
C ASN A 156 3.20 13.26 18.55
N ASP A 157 4.08 12.29 18.33
CA ASP A 157 5.29 12.48 17.52
C ASP A 157 5.08 12.09 16.04
N LEU A 158 4.00 11.39 15.71
CA LEU A 158 3.77 10.84 14.37
C LEU A 158 3.78 11.92 13.27
N ALA A 159 3.11 13.05 13.51
CA ALA A 159 3.03 14.13 12.53
C ALA A 159 4.39 14.78 12.26
N ASN A 160 5.26 14.87 13.29
CA ASN A 160 6.58 15.45 13.16
C ASN A 160 7.52 14.59 12.31
N GLU A 161 7.31 13.27 12.31
CA GLU A 161 8.11 12.36 11.51
C GLU A 161 7.86 12.48 10.01
N ARG A 162 6.71 12.99 9.56
CA ARG A 162 6.38 13.14 8.13
C ARG A 162 7.53 13.79 7.35
N SER A 163 8.08 14.87 7.89
CA SER A 163 9.17 15.64 7.25
C SER A 163 10.49 14.86 7.10
N LYS A 164 10.65 13.75 7.82
CA LYS A 164 11.85 12.90 7.83
C LYS A 164 11.69 11.64 6.98
N VAL A 165 10.52 11.44 6.37
CA VAL A 165 10.21 10.29 5.54
C VAL A 165 10.31 10.74 4.08
N LEU A 166 11.27 10.15 3.35
CA LEU A 166 11.46 10.45 1.93
C LEU A 166 10.56 9.57 1.05
N SER A 167 10.23 8.37 1.54
CA SER A 167 9.44 7.38 0.81
C SER A 167 8.39 6.71 1.70
N ILE A 168 8.66 5.51 2.18
CA ILE A 168 7.77 4.78 3.09
C ILE A 168 8.55 4.38 4.33
N ARG A 169 7.99 4.69 5.51
CA ARG A 169 8.59 4.31 6.79
C ARG A 169 7.55 3.76 7.74
N GLY A 170 7.83 2.59 8.31
CA GLY A 170 6.99 1.91 9.29
C GLY A 170 7.31 2.29 10.74
N TYR A 171 6.30 2.22 11.60
CA TYR A 171 6.35 2.60 13.01
C TYR A 171 5.56 1.63 13.89
N VAL A 172 6.00 1.49 15.14
CA VAL A 172 5.24 0.86 16.22
C VAL A 172 4.74 1.94 17.16
N ILE A 173 3.43 2.12 17.22
CA ILE A 173 2.75 3.19 17.96
C ILE A 173 2.43 2.66 19.36
N VAL A 174 3.28 3.00 20.32
CA VAL A 174 3.28 2.36 21.65
C VAL A 174 2.09 2.72 22.52
N ASN A 175 1.42 3.84 22.22
CA ASN A 175 0.27 4.35 22.95
C ASN A 175 -0.98 4.48 22.07
N ALA A 176 -1.11 3.63 21.05
CA ALA A 176 -2.28 3.60 20.17
C ALA A 176 -3.66 3.54 20.87
N PRO A 177 -3.83 2.87 22.04
CA PRO A 177 -5.11 2.84 22.75
C PRO A 177 -5.62 4.22 23.20
N GLU A 178 -4.75 5.24 23.30
CA GLU A 178 -5.16 6.62 23.60
C GLU A 178 -6.05 7.21 22.49
N LEU A 179 -5.86 6.76 21.25
CA LEU A 179 -6.62 7.21 20.09
C LEU A 179 -7.70 6.21 19.68
N PHE A 180 -7.39 4.91 19.73
CA PHE A 180 -8.27 3.82 19.33
C PHE A 180 -8.63 2.96 20.54
N GLN A 181 -9.69 3.34 21.25
CA GLN A 181 -10.08 2.68 22.51
C GLN A 181 -10.45 1.20 22.33
N GLN A 182 -10.84 0.76 21.13
CA GLN A 182 -11.08 -0.66 20.84
C GLN A 182 -9.79 -1.51 20.74
N GLU A 183 -8.61 -0.88 20.74
CA GLU A 183 -7.33 -1.55 20.62
C GLU A 183 -6.68 -1.67 22.01
N SER A 184 -6.22 -2.87 22.35
CA SER A 184 -5.70 -3.18 23.70
C SER A 184 -4.18 -3.10 23.80
N THR A 185 -3.49 -2.93 22.67
CA THR A 185 -2.03 -3.01 22.59
C THR A 185 -1.47 -1.97 21.61
N ALA A 186 -0.14 -1.91 21.51
CA ALA A 186 0.52 -1.12 20.49
C ALA A 186 0.01 -1.54 19.10
N LEU A 187 -0.20 -0.53 18.25
CA LEU A 187 -0.53 -0.74 16.85
C LEU A 187 0.66 -0.39 16.00
N THR A 188 0.52 -0.67 14.72
CA THR A 188 1.55 -0.36 13.76
C THR A 188 0.98 0.55 12.71
N GLY A 189 1.86 1.23 11.99
CA GLY A 189 1.44 2.08 10.90
C GLY A 189 2.63 2.53 10.08
N ARG A 190 2.37 3.25 9.02
CA ARG A 190 3.43 3.77 8.16
C ARG A 190 3.06 5.11 7.55
N TRP A 191 4.09 5.93 7.38
CA TRP A 191 4.03 7.09 6.50
C TRP A 191 4.28 6.63 5.07
N VAL A 192 3.48 7.14 4.13
CA VAL A 192 3.67 6.98 2.70
C VAL A 192 3.68 8.37 2.07
N THR A 193 4.82 8.77 1.51
CA THR A 193 5.04 10.12 0.96
C THR A 193 5.35 10.14 -0.53
N THR A 194 5.31 8.98 -1.18
CA THR A 194 5.76 8.77 -2.56
C THR A 194 4.76 9.23 -3.63
N TYR A 195 3.47 9.33 -3.30
CA TYR A 195 2.46 9.82 -4.23
C TYR A 195 2.60 11.33 -4.43
N PRO A 196 2.60 11.87 -5.66
CA PRO A 196 2.65 13.31 -5.87
C PRO A 196 1.32 14.00 -5.47
N GLU A 197 0.22 13.26 -5.39
CA GLU A 197 -1.10 13.81 -5.08
C GLU A 197 -1.30 14.09 -3.59
N PHE A 198 -0.81 13.21 -2.71
CA PHE A 198 -0.99 13.30 -1.27
C PHE A 198 0.09 12.52 -0.52
N ASP A 199 0.30 12.89 0.74
CA ASP A 199 0.91 12.00 1.73
C ASP A 199 -0.19 11.38 2.58
N TYR A 200 0.06 10.22 3.16
CA TYR A 200 -0.84 9.69 4.17
C TYR A 200 -0.10 8.91 5.24
N PHE A 201 -0.69 8.92 6.43
CA PHE A 201 -0.36 7.95 7.46
C PHE A 201 -1.41 6.84 7.46
N GLU A 202 -0.96 5.60 7.43
CA GLU A 202 -1.80 4.41 7.49
C GLU A 202 -1.67 3.77 8.86
N PHE A 203 -2.74 3.77 9.65
CA PHE A 203 -2.83 2.95 10.86
C PHE A 203 -3.31 1.56 10.48
N HIS A 204 -2.66 0.54 11.04
CA HIS A 204 -3.07 -0.84 10.89
C HIS A 204 -3.86 -1.28 12.13
N LEU A 205 -5.18 -1.39 11.96
CA LEU A 205 -6.13 -1.69 13.01
C LEU A 205 -6.54 -3.16 12.98
N ASN A 206 -6.86 -3.71 14.14
CA ASN A 206 -7.36 -5.09 14.24
C ASN A 206 -8.87 -5.17 13.97
N HIS A 207 -9.57 -4.04 14.09
CA HIS A 207 -11.02 -3.93 13.94
C HIS A 207 -11.40 -2.66 13.19
N GLU A 208 -12.64 -2.59 12.70
CA GLU A 208 -13.20 -1.33 12.19
C GLU A 208 -13.24 -0.30 13.34
N PRO A 209 -12.63 0.89 13.16
CA PRO A 209 -12.71 1.94 14.16
C PRO A 209 -14.09 2.59 14.17
N ILE A 210 -14.58 2.94 15.36
CA ILE A 210 -15.77 3.77 15.49
C ILE A 210 -15.40 5.21 15.14
N ILE A 211 -15.82 5.66 13.96
CA ILE A 211 -15.55 7.03 13.50
C ILE A 211 -16.59 8.01 14.06
N ASP A 212 -16.39 8.44 15.31
CA ASP A 212 -17.21 9.44 15.96
C ASP A 212 -16.64 10.87 15.80
N LYS A 213 -17.27 11.85 16.46
CA LYS A 213 -16.78 13.23 16.47
C LYS A 213 -15.46 13.36 17.25
N VAL A 214 -15.28 12.58 18.32
CA VAL A 214 -14.11 12.66 19.21
C VAL A 214 -12.85 12.15 18.50
N LEU A 215 -12.94 11.01 17.80
CA LEU A 215 -11.84 10.46 17.03
C LEU A 215 -11.44 11.41 15.89
N ARG A 216 -12.42 11.98 15.17
CA ARG A 216 -12.15 12.97 14.11
C ARG A 216 -11.42 14.20 14.64
N GLU A 217 -11.88 14.76 15.76
CA GLU A 217 -11.22 15.90 16.40
C GLU A 217 -9.82 15.55 16.92
N SER A 218 -9.63 14.35 17.48
CA SER A 218 -8.34 13.88 17.97
C SER A 218 -7.34 13.66 16.84
N LEU A 219 -7.78 13.05 15.74
CA LEU A 219 -6.97 12.91 14.52
C LEU A 219 -6.63 14.25 13.90
N LEU A 220 -7.56 15.21 13.87
CA LEU A 220 -7.28 16.55 13.36
C LEU A 220 -6.28 17.31 14.26
N LYS A 221 -6.31 17.08 15.59
CA LYS A 221 -5.29 17.63 16.51
C LYS A 221 -3.92 17.01 16.25
N LEU A 222 -3.85 15.69 16.06
CA LEU A 222 -2.60 14.98 15.75
C LEU A 222 -2.05 15.33 14.37
N PHE A 223 -2.92 15.45 13.37
CA PHE A 223 -2.58 15.76 11.99
C PHE A 223 -3.36 16.99 11.48
N PRO A 224 -2.99 18.23 11.88
CA PRO A 224 -3.74 19.45 11.52
C PRO A 224 -3.82 19.71 10.00
N MET A 225 -2.87 19.18 9.24
CA MET A 225 -2.82 19.30 7.79
C MET A 225 -3.72 18.29 7.07
N ALA A 226 -4.25 17.28 7.78
CA ALA A 226 -5.09 16.26 7.16
C ALA A 226 -6.47 16.82 6.80
N ASN A 227 -7.02 16.32 5.69
CA ASN A 227 -8.34 16.73 5.21
C ASN A 227 -9.32 15.57 5.14
N HIS A 228 -8.80 14.38 4.84
CA HIS A 228 -9.62 13.21 4.60
C HIS A 228 -9.14 12.06 5.46
N MET A 229 -10.10 11.23 5.85
CA MET A 229 -9.86 9.98 6.50
C MET A 229 -10.65 8.89 5.79
N ILE A 230 -10.00 7.76 5.54
CA ILE A 230 -10.58 6.61 4.87
C ILE A 230 -10.27 5.36 5.70
N THR A 231 -11.30 4.62 6.09
CA THR A 231 -11.12 3.26 6.58
C THR A 231 -11.29 2.29 5.43
N THR A 232 -10.36 1.36 5.23
CA THR A 232 -10.42 0.40 4.14
C THR A 232 -9.87 -0.97 4.54
N TYR A 233 -10.09 -1.97 3.70
CA TYR A 233 -9.54 -3.30 3.93
C TYR A 233 -8.01 -3.28 3.76
N ARG A 234 -7.34 -4.22 4.45
CA ARG A 234 -5.91 -4.43 4.31
C ARG A 234 -5.63 -5.57 3.32
N PRO A 235 -4.76 -5.37 2.32
CA PRO A 235 -4.36 -6.45 1.41
C PRO A 235 -3.90 -7.69 2.18
N PHE A 236 -4.31 -8.88 1.72
CA PHE A 236 -3.93 -10.19 2.28
C PHE A 236 -4.37 -10.46 3.72
N LYS A 237 -5.08 -9.54 4.37
CA LYS A 237 -5.61 -9.75 5.72
C LYS A 237 -7.07 -10.18 5.73
N PRO A 238 -7.53 -10.83 6.82
CA PRO A 238 -8.95 -11.01 7.06
C PRO A 238 -9.67 -9.66 6.97
N LEU A 239 -10.89 -9.65 6.45
CA LEU A 239 -11.68 -8.43 6.26
C LEU A 239 -12.00 -7.70 7.57
N THR A 240 -11.84 -8.37 8.72
CA THR A 240 -11.94 -7.79 10.05
C THR A 240 -10.80 -6.82 10.36
N LYS A 241 -9.62 -6.99 9.74
CA LYS A 241 -8.47 -6.09 9.92
C LYS A 241 -8.53 -4.94 8.93
N ARG A 242 -8.27 -3.73 9.41
CA ARG A 242 -8.63 -2.48 8.73
C ARG A 242 -7.45 -1.53 8.68
N ALA A 243 -7.34 -0.77 7.61
CA ALA A 243 -6.41 0.32 7.49
C ALA A 243 -7.17 1.63 7.66
N LEU A 244 -6.64 2.54 8.47
CA LEU A 244 -7.14 3.91 8.55
C LEU A 244 -6.12 4.85 7.92
N TRP A 245 -6.49 5.44 6.80
CA TRP A 245 -5.66 6.38 6.07
C TRP A 245 -6.02 7.80 6.50
N VAL A 246 -5.04 8.51 7.05
CA VAL A 246 -5.13 9.94 7.35
C VAL A 246 -4.40 10.69 6.24
N ILE A 247 -5.16 11.33 5.36
CA ILE A 247 -4.68 11.84 4.08
C ILE A 247 -4.42 13.35 4.17
N ILE A 248 -3.21 13.74 3.78
CA ILE A 248 -2.74 15.12 3.67
C ILE A 248 -2.52 15.44 2.18
N PRO A 249 -3.43 16.20 1.55
CA PRO A 249 -3.28 16.56 0.14
C PRO A 249 -2.04 17.42 -0.09
N LYS A 250 -1.29 17.15 -1.17
CA LYS A 250 -0.23 18.05 -1.66
C LYS A 250 -0.80 19.16 -2.52
N ASN A 251 -1.84 18.83 -3.29
CA ASN A 251 -2.64 19.80 -4.05
C ASN A 251 -4.10 19.34 -4.15
N GLU A 252 -4.98 19.97 -3.37
CA GLU A 252 -6.42 19.65 -3.32
C GLU A 252 -7.17 19.92 -4.62
N THR A 253 -6.64 20.80 -5.46
CA THR A 253 -7.28 21.19 -6.72
C THR A 253 -6.80 20.33 -7.90
N SER A 254 -5.87 19.40 -7.66
CA SER A 254 -5.38 18.51 -8.71
C SER A 254 -6.47 17.51 -9.14
N PRO A 255 -6.78 17.41 -10.45
CA PRO A 255 -7.71 16.39 -10.95
C PRO A 255 -7.25 14.95 -10.64
N SER A 256 -5.93 14.71 -10.59
CA SER A 256 -5.40 13.39 -10.21
C SER A 256 -5.69 13.05 -8.75
N TYR A 257 -5.60 14.04 -7.85
CA TYR A 257 -5.94 13.85 -6.44
C TYR A 257 -7.42 13.52 -6.27
N GLU A 258 -8.30 14.29 -6.92
CA GLU A 258 -9.74 14.04 -6.88
C GLU A 258 -10.10 12.67 -7.46
N GLY A 259 -9.46 12.28 -8.56
CA GLY A 259 -9.63 10.98 -9.19
C GLY A 259 -9.21 9.81 -8.30
N ILE A 260 -8.01 9.85 -7.70
CA ILE A 260 -7.59 8.81 -6.73
C ILE A 260 -8.55 8.77 -5.55
N LEU A 261 -8.92 9.93 -5.01
CA LEU A 261 -9.81 10.00 -3.86
C LEU A 261 -11.20 9.44 -4.21
N HIS A 262 -11.70 9.68 -5.42
CA HIS A 262 -12.94 9.09 -5.92
C HIS A 262 -12.84 7.57 -6.03
N GLU A 263 -11.72 7.06 -6.55
CA GLU A 263 -11.47 5.62 -6.64
C GLU A 263 -11.54 4.95 -5.26
N LEU A 264 -10.81 5.51 -4.28
CA LEU A 264 -10.80 5.03 -2.91
C LEU A 264 -12.21 5.08 -2.28
N LYS A 265 -12.98 6.14 -2.53
CA LYS A 265 -14.33 6.32 -1.97
C LYS A 265 -15.39 5.40 -2.55
N LYS A 266 -15.34 5.16 -3.86
CA LYS A 266 -16.46 4.55 -4.60
C LYS A 266 -16.25 3.08 -4.89
N TYR A 267 -15.01 2.66 -5.06
CA TYR A 267 -14.73 1.36 -5.66
C TYR A 267 -13.84 0.48 -4.79
N ARG A 268 -13.04 1.06 -3.89
CA ARG A 268 -12.24 0.25 -2.96
C ARG A 268 -13.15 -0.49 -1.99
N GLU A 269 -12.99 -1.80 -1.96
CA GLU A 269 -13.85 -2.70 -1.17
C GLU A 269 -13.93 -2.28 0.29
N HIS A 270 -15.14 -2.39 0.86
CA HIS A 270 -15.40 -2.13 2.26
C HIS A 270 -14.87 -0.77 2.75
N THR A 271 -14.97 0.29 1.95
CA THR A 271 -14.40 1.60 2.34
C THR A 271 -15.43 2.48 3.04
N GLU A 272 -15.03 3.07 4.17
CA GLU A 272 -15.75 4.17 4.82
C GLU A 272 -14.94 5.47 4.66
N TYR A 273 -15.62 6.58 4.34
CA TYR A 273 -14.98 7.87 4.07
C TYR A 273 -15.52 8.97 4.98
N HIS A 274 -14.61 9.78 5.49
CA HIS A 274 -14.93 10.94 6.31
C HIS A 274 -14.10 12.15 5.89
N ARG A 275 -14.74 13.33 5.95
CA ARG A 275 -14.03 14.60 5.99
C ARG A 275 -13.64 14.92 7.43
N LEU A 276 -12.40 15.38 7.60
CA LEU A 276 -11.90 15.91 8.87
C LEU A 276 -12.11 17.43 8.98
N LYS A 277 -12.30 18.11 7.84
CA LYS A 277 -12.57 19.55 7.73
C LYS A 277 -13.88 19.82 6.98
#